data_AF-A0A376BRY4-F1
#
_entry.id   AF-A0A376BRY4-F1
#
_cell.length_a   1.000
_cell.length_b   1.000
_cell.length_c   1.000
_cell.angle_alpha   90.00
_cell.angle_beta   90.00
_cell.angle_gamma   90.00
#
_symmetry.space_group_name_H-M   'P 1'
#
loop_
_entity.id
_entity.type
_entity.pdbx_description
1 polymer ?
#
loop_
_entity_poly.entity_id
_entity_poly.type
_entity_poly.pdbx_seq_one_letter_code
_entity_poly.pdbx_strand_id
1 'polypeptide(L)'
;MLNLSPKQRKWLMYGNVVLAMILLIVPFYRYERWYFAVIMSGLNGGFYLSVGLALYFAEHKNRLSAKQWQYLLGLILAISILGTLGQIFLPRN
;
A
#
# COMPACT_ATOMS: atom_id res chain seq x y z
N MET A 1 -0.14 15.28 12.07
CA MET A 1 -0.57 13.87 12.21
C MET A 1 -2.07 13.87 12.44
N LEU A 2 -2.85 13.12 11.65
CA LEU A 2 -4.30 12.97 11.87
C LEU A 2 -4.53 12.53 13.32
N ASN A 3 -5.30 13.31 14.09
CA ASN A 3 -5.54 13.04 15.51
C ASN A 3 -6.62 11.95 15.66
N LEU A 4 -6.30 10.74 15.17
CA LEU A 4 -7.19 9.59 15.20
C LEU A 4 -7.18 8.95 16.58
N SER A 5 -8.38 8.66 17.10
CA SER A 5 -8.56 7.84 18.30
C SER A 5 -7.98 6.43 18.11
N PRO A 6 -7.59 5.72 19.18
CA PRO A 6 -7.06 4.36 19.08
C PRO A 6 -8.02 3.39 18.35
N LYS A 7 -9.33 3.53 18.55
CA LYS A 7 -10.34 2.72 17.83
C LYS A 7 -10.32 2.99 16.33
N GLN A 8 -10.23 4.25 15.90
CA GLN A 8 -10.15 4.61 14.48
C GLN A 8 -8.89 4.05 13.82
N ARG A 9 -7.74 4.05 14.50
CA ARG A 9 -6.49 3.48 13.98
C ARG A 9 -6.62 1.98 13.71
N LYS A 10 -7.20 1.22 14.66
CA LYS A 10 -7.45 -0.21 14.49
C LYS A 10 -8.39 -0.49 13.32
N TRP A 11 -9.51 0.24 13.21
CA TRP A 11 -10.40 0.13 12.06
C TRP A 11 -9.70 0.45 10.74
N LEU A 12 -8.81 1.44 10.73
CA LEU A 12 -8.02 1.78 9.55
C LEU A 12 -7.05 0.66 9.19
N MET A 13 -6.41 0.02 10.16
CA MET A 13 -5.52 -1.12 9.92
C MET A 13 -6.28 -2.33 9.37
N TYR A 14 -7.43 -2.69 9.95
CA TYR A 14 -8.26 -3.78 9.43
C TYR A 14 -8.80 -3.47 8.03
N GLY A 15 -9.32 -2.25 7.81
CA GLY A 15 -9.79 -1.80 6.51
C GLY A 15 -8.68 -1.84 5.45
N ASN A 16 -7.45 -1.44 5.83
CA ASN A 16 -6.29 -1.48 4.96
C ASN A 16 -5.90 -2.92 4.56
N VAL A 17 -6.00 -3.89 5.47
CA VAL A 17 -5.75 -5.31 5.15
C VAL A 17 -6.82 -5.86 4.20
N VAL A 18 -8.10 -5.59 4.46
CA VAL A 18 -9.18 -6.02 3.57
C VAL A 18 -9.03 -5.42 2.17
N LEU A 19 -8.73 -4.13 2.10
CA LEU A 19 -8.52 -3.42 0.84
C LEU A 19 -7.30 -3.97 0.07
N ALA A 20 -6.23 -4.34 0.78
CA ALA A 20 -5.07 -5.02 0.20
C ALA A 20 -5.47 -6.33 -0.46
N MET A 21 -6.23 -7.18 0.24
CA MET A 21 -6.67 -8.48 -0.27
C MET A 21 -7.50 -8.34 -1.55
N ILE A 22 -8.43 -7.39 -1.58
CA ILE A 22 -9.27 -7.13 -2.76
C ILE A 22 -8.40 -6.69 -3.94
N LEU A 23 -7.50 -5.73 -3.72
CA LEU A 23 -6.70 -5.12 -4.78
C LEU A 23 -5.51 -5.97 -5.25
N LEU A 24 -5.20 -7.06 -4.56
CA LEU A 24 -4.27 -8.08 -5.05
C LEU A 24 -4.86 -8.90 -6.20
N ILE A 25 -6.19 -9.03 -6.28
CA ILE A 25 -6.86 -9.88 -7.27
C ILE A 25 -7.31 -9.07 -8.48
N VAL A 26 -7.67 -7.79 -8.30
CA VAL A 26 -8.13 -6.90 -9.37
C VAL A 26 -7.22 -6.91 -10.63
N PRO A 27 -5.88 -6.88 -10.52
CA PRO A 27 -5.02 -6.90 -11.71
C PRO A 27 -5.18 -8.16 -12.58
N PHE A 28 -5.49 -9.31 -11.97
CA PHE A 28 -5.69 -10.56 -12.70
C PHE A 28 -6.97 -10.58 -13.55
N TYR A 29 -7.93 -9.70 -13.25
CA TYR A 29 -9.12 -9.49 -14.09
C TYR A 29 -8.93 -8.37 -15.12
N ARG A 30 -7.91 -7.51 -14.94
CA ARG A 30 -7.69 -6.32 -15.78
C ARG A 30 -6.67 -6.55 -16.88
N TYR A 31 -5.66 -7.37 -16.64
CA TYR A 31 -4.55 -7.62 -17.56
C TYR A 31 -4.64 -9.05 -18.10
N GLU A 32 -4.68 -9.19 -19.42
CA GLU A 32 -4.63 -10.49 -20.11
C GLU A 32 -3.26 -11.16 -19.92
N ARG A 33 -2.20 -10.34 -19.88
CA ARG A 33 -0.85 -10.82 -19.61
C ARG A 33 -0.61 -10.97 -18.12
N TRP A 34 -0.41 -12.23 -17.70
CA TRP A 34 -0.22 -12.59 -16.30
C TRP A 34 0.91 -11.82 -15.61
N TYR A 35 1.98 -11.49 -16.31
CA TYR A 35 3.12 -10.77 -15.72
C TYR A 35 2.80 -9.31 -15.41
N PHE A 36 1.95 -8.63 -16.19
CA PHE A 36 1.46 -7.29 -15.85
C PHE A 36 0.52 -7.33 -14.65
N ALA A 37 -0.35 -8.35 -14.57
CA ALA A 37 -1.18 -8.58 -13.39
C ALA A 37 -0.32 -8.75 -12.14
N VAL A 38 0.72 -9.61 -12.18
CA VAL A 38 1.64 -9.85 -11.06
C VAL A 38 2.38 -8.58 -10.63
N ILE A 39 2.90 -7.79 -11.58
CA ILE A 39 3.57 -6.51 -11.27
C ILE A 39 2.61 -5.58 -10.52
N MET A 40 1.40 -5.40 -11.06
CA MET A 40 0.41 -4.51 -10.47
C MET A 40 -0.11 -5.01 -9.12
N SER A 41 -0.26 -6.32 -8.93
CA SER A 41 -0.60 -6.91 -7.64
C SER A 41 0.53 -6.71 -6.64
N GLY A 42 1.79 -6.88 -7.05
CA GLY A 42 2.96 -6.57 -6.23
C GLY A 42 3.01 -5.12 -5.77
N LEU A 43 2.73 -4.17 -6.66
CA LEU A 43 2.68 -2.74 -6.33
C LEU A 43 1.54 -2.42 -5.36
N ASN A 44 0.34 -2.96 -5.58
CA ASN A 44 -0.78 -2.81 -4.65
C ASN A 44 -0.43 -3.40 -3.27
N GLY A 45 0.05 -4.65 -3.23
CA GLY A 45 0.44 -5.32 -1.98
C GLY A 45 1.52 -4.53 -1.23
N GLY A 46 2.57 -4.08 -1.92
CA GLY A 46 3.64 -3.27 -1.35
C GLY A 46 3.14 -1.95 -0.77
N PHE A 47 2.21 -1.27 -1.45
CA PHE A 47 1.60 -0.03 -0.95
C PHE A 47 0.84 -0.28 0.36
N TYR A 48 -0.10 -1.23 0.37
CA TYR A 48 -0.93 -1.49 1.54
C TYR A 48 -0.14 -2.05 2.72
N LEU A 49 0.87 -2.89 2.47
CA LEU A 49 1.79 -3.34 3.51
C LEU A 49 2.57 -2.16 4.13
N SER A 50 3.06 -1.25 3.29
CA SER A 50 3.81 -0.07 3.76
C SER A 50 2.93 0.88 4.59
N VAL A 51 1.67 1.08 4.17
CA VAL A 51 0.68 1.85 4.96
C VAL A 51 0.35 1.14 6.27
N GLY A 52 0.16 -0.18 6.25
CA GLY A 52 -0.09 -0.97 7.45
C GLY A 52 1.06 -0.89 8.45
N LEU A 53 2.31 -0.96 7.97
CA LEU A 53 3.51 -0.77 8.78
C LEU A 53 3.57 0.64 9.38
N ALA A 54 3.27 1.68 8.60
CA ALA A 54 3.22 3.05 9.09
C ALA A 54 2.19 3.19 10.23
N LEU A 55 0.99 2.64 10.06
CA LEU A 55 -0.04 2.68 11.10
C LEU A 55 0.37 1.89 12.34
N TYR A 56 0.98 0.72 12.16
CA TYR A 56 1.49 -0.11 13.25
C TYR A 56 2.50 0.65 14.11
N PHE A 57 3.52 1.26 13.49
CA PHE A 57 4.55 2.04 14.21
C PHE A 57 4.03 3.37 14.76
N ALA A 58 2.93 3.90 14.22
CA ALA A 58 2.26 5.07 14.79
C ALA A 58 1.41 4.73 16.02
N GLU A 59 0.90 3.49 16.13
CA GLU A 59 0.14 3.02 17.29
C GLU A 59 1.04 2.46 18.40
N HIS A 60 2.10 1.72 18.05
CA HIS A 60 2.97 1.07 19.02
C HIS A 60 4.07 2.03 19.49
N LYS A 61 4.44 1.96 20.77
CA LYS A 61 5.49 2.81 21.39
C LYS A 61 6.89 2.69 20.74
N ASN A 62 7.06 1.78 19.78
CA ASN A 62 8.25 1.65 18.96
C ASN A 62 8.29 2.78 17.92
N ARG A 63 8.82 3.92 18.34
CA ARG A 63 8.97 5.10 17.49
C ARG A 63 10.09 4.85 16.48
N LEU A 64 9.73 4.76 15.20
CA LEU A 64 10.71 4.91 14.11
C LEU A 64 11.41 6.27 14.25
N SER A 65 12.71 6.30 13.98
CA SER A 65 13.46 7.56 13.86
C SER A 65 12.91 8.42 12.71
N ALA A 66 13.16 9.72 12.74
CA ALA A 66 12.72 10.63 11.68
C ALA A 66 13.18 10.19 10.28
N LYS A 67 14.42 9.67 10.16
CA LYS A 67 14.95 9.12 8.90
C LYS A 67 14.19 7.87 8.44
N GLN A 68 13.87 6.96 9.35
CA GLN A 68 13.07 5.76 9.03
C GLN A 68 11.65 6.13 8.59
N TRP A 69 11.02 7.12 9.23
CA TRP A 69 9.75 7.68 8.78
C TRP A 69 9.85 8.27 7.38
N GLN A 70 10.91 9.02 7.09
CA GLN A 70 11.15 9.58 5.76
C GLN A 70 11.29 8.48 4.70
N TYR A 71 12.03 7.41 4.97
CA TYR A 71 12.16 6.28 4.06
C TYR A 71 10.83 5.55 3.85
N LEU A 72 10.06 5.32 4.92
CA LEU A 72 8.76 4.65 4.82
C LEU A 72 7.75 5.46 4.02
N LEU A 73 7.65 6.77 4.27
CA LEU A 73 6.79 7.67 3.51
C LEU A 73 7.27 7.81 2.06
N GLY A 74 8.58 7.88 1.84
CA GLY A 74 9.18 7.87 0.50
C GLY A 74 8.86 6.60 -0.28
N LEU A 75 8.89 5.43 0.39
CA LEU A 75 8.51 4.15 -0.20
C LEU A 75 7.02 4.14 -0.59
N ILE A 76 6.14 4.57 0.31
CA ILE A 76 4.70 4.68 0.02
C ILE A 76 4.47 5.56 -1.22
N LEU A 77 5.12 6.72 -1.28
CA LEU A 77 5.01 7.64 -2.41
C LEU A 77 5.55 7.02 -3.71
N ALA A 78 6.73 6.41 -3.68
CA ALA A 78 7.33 5.78 -4.85
C ALA A 78 6.45 4.66 -5.41
N ILE A 79 5.92 3.78 -4.56
CA ILE A 79 5.02 2.70 -4.98
C ILE A 79 3.71 3.28 -5.55
N SER A 80 3.19 4.37 -4.96
CA SER A 80 1.97 5.03 -5.46
C SER A 80 2.16 5.59 -6.87
N ILE A 81 3.31 6.22 -7.12
CA ILE A 81 3.69 6.73 -8.44
C ILE A 81 3.84 5.57 -9.42
N LEU A 82 4.62 4.53 -9.07
CA LEU A 82 4.82 3.36 -9.94
C LEU A 82 3.52 2.62 -10.24
N GLY A 83 2.64 2.46 -9.25
CA GLY A 83 1.32 1.87 -9.43
C GLY A 83 0.46 2.70 -10.38
N THR A 84 0.47 4.02 -10.25
CA THR A 84 -0.27 4.93 -11.15
C THR A 84 0.27 4.86 -12.57
N LEU A 85 1.59 4.95 -12.74
CA LEU A 85 2.25 4.82 -14.04
C LEU A 85 1.95 3.44 -14.65
N GLY A 86 1.99 2.37 -13.87
CA GLY A 86 1.66 1.03 -14.33
C GLY A 86 0.21 0.92 -14.84
N GLN A 87 -0.75 1.56 -14.18
CA GLN A 87 -2.14 1.57 -14.63
C GLN A 87 -2.38 2.35 -15.93
N ILE A 88 -1.56 3.38 -16.18
CA ILE A 88 -1.65 4.26 -17.34
C ILE A 88 -0.92 3.66 -18.54
N PHE A 89 0.30 3.15 -18.32
CA PHE A 89 1.23 2.80 -19.40
C PHE A 89 1.34 1.30 -19.67
N LEU A 90 0.99 0.42 -18.74
CA LEU A 90 1.03 -1.02 -19.04
C LEU A 90 -0.11 -1.40 -19.98
N PRO A 91 0.19 -2.06 -21.12
CA PRO A 91 -0.84 -2.59 -22.00
C PRO A 91 -1.70 -3.62 -21.25
N ARG A 92 -2.98 -3.69 -21.60
CA ARG A 92 -3.92 -4.63 -20.99
C ARG A 92 -3.91 -5.99 -21.68
N ASN A 93 -3.37 -6.03 -22.88
CA ASN A 93 -3.28 -7.11 -23.87
C ASN A 93 -1.83 -7.54 -24.11
#